data_AF-C4FCR2-F1
#
_entry.id   AF-C4FCR2-F1
#
_cell.length_a   1.000
_cell.length_b   1.000
_cell.length_c   1.000
_cell.angle_alpha   90.00
_cell.angle_beta   90.00
_cell.angle_gamma   90.00
#
_symmetry.space_group_name_H-M   'P 1'
#
loop_
_entity.id
_entity.type
_entity.pdbx_description
1 polymer ?
#
loop_
_entity_poly.entity_id
_entity_poly.type
_entity_poly.pdbx_seq_one_letter_code
_entity_poly.pdbx_strand_id
1 'polypeptide(L)'
;MYAEPEYWSMLNHISKVQHIGSTLCREKPGTIIAGISAAAVWGLDHSAYLHKSGVITIAKPYGNPNRATHSQLHRIYLPARHMNHVTMHNNTQVTDPTRTLFDCGRTEAFHDAFPVFESAIRQNSVDSTAFLEYCSQAYVGRNRHLPAFVMSKARGLSENGGESFALAVIFELGFPWPEQQVEFTCIGPDGARKVRRVDFAWYLPDGRIVVGELDGQQKYVDPSMTGGRSIAAIVEDERERSQMLYRCGVSAVVRFAFDDVVRRAPLERKLREAGVPCGAPPVLPQPHGRR
;
A
#
# COMPACT_ATOMS: atom_id res chain seq x y z
N MET A 1 18.86 7.02 -22.40
CA MET A 1 18.69 7.84 -21.17
C MET A 1 19.94 7.63 -20.35
N TYR A 2 20.54 8.70 -19.85
CA TYR A 2 21.78 8.65 -19.06
C TYR A 2 21.57 9.45 -17.77
N ALA A 3 22.17 9.00 -16.69
CA ALA A 3 22.21 9.67 -15.39
C ALA A 3 23.59 9.45 -14.77
N GLU A 4 24.01 10.34 -13.88
CA GLU A 4 25.23 10.16 -13.09
C GLU A 4 25.13 8.86 -12.26
N PRO A 5 26.12 7.95 -12.32
CA PRO A 5 26.07 6.66 -11.65
C PRO A 5 25.85 6.77 -10.13
N GLU A 6 26.54 7.71 -9.49
CA GLU A 6 26.47 7.97 -8.06
C GLU A 6 25.04 8.36 -7.67
N TYR A 7 24.48 9.39 -8.33
CA TYR A 7 23.10 9.81 -8.12
C TYR A 7 22.11 8.66 -8.36
N TRP A 8 22.24 7.94 -9.49
CA TRP A 8 21.35 6.84 -9.83
C TRP A 8 21.40 5.70 -8.82
N SER A 9 22.57 5.42 -8.24
CA SER A 9 22.73 4.38 -7.23
C SER A 9 22.00 4.69 -5.93
N MET A 10 21.87 5.97 -5.57
CA MET A 10 21.18 6.44 -4.35
C MET A 10 19.65 6.38 -4.46
N LEU A 11 19.10 6.33 -5.68
CA LEU A 11 17.66 6.28 -5.89
C LEU A 11 17.07 4.90 -5.62
N ASN A 12 15.97 4.88 -4.88
CA ASN A 12 15.12 3.70 -4.77
C ASN A 12 14.40 3.41 -6.12
N HIS A 13 13.79 2.24 -6.26
CA HIS A 13 13.15 1.84 -7.51
C HIS A 13 11.98 2.76 -7.93
N ILE A 14 11.25 3.34 -6.99
CA ILE A 14 10.13 4.27 -7.28
C ILE A 14 10.67 5.55 -7.92
N SER A 15 11.69 6.16 -7.31
CA SER A 15 12.33 7.37 -7.85
C SER A 15 12.94 7.10 -9.22
N LYS A 16 13.59 5.95 -9.42
CA LYS A 16 14.09 5.54 -10.74
C LYS A 16 12.98 5.51 -11.79
N VAL A 17 11.81 4.96 -11.46
CA VAL A 17 10.64 4.93 -12.37
C VAL A 17 10.11 6.33 -12.67
N GLN A 18 10.07 7.23 -11.69
CA GLN A 18 9.70 8.64 -11.92
C GLN A 18 10.65 9.33 -12.90
N HIS A 19 11.97 9.15 -12.75
CA HIS A 19 12.97 9.71 -13.67
C HIS A 19 12.86 9.11 -15.09
N ILE A 20 12.70 7.80 -15.19
CA ILE A 20 12.54 7.14 -16.50
C ILE A 20 11.24 7.59 -17.17
N GLY A 21 10.13 7.64 -16.42
CA GLY A 21 8.81 8.05 -16.93
C GLY A 21 8.81 9.48 -17.47
N SER A 22 9.30 10.43 -16.68
CA SER A 22 9.42 11.84 -17.11
C SER A 22 10.33 12.00 -18.33
N THR A 23 11.48 11.32 -18.35
CA THR A 23 12.39 11.36 -19.50
C THR A 23 11.73 10.74 -20.74
N LEU A 24 11.02 9.62 -20.61
CA LEU A 24 10.33 8.98 -21.72
C LEU A 24 9.26 9.88 -22.34
N CYS A 25 8.47 10.59 -21.52
CA CYS A 25 7.49 11.57 -22.01
C CYS A 25 8.15 12.73 -22.76
N ARG A 26 9.32 13.19 -22.31
CA ARG A 26 10.06 14.28 -22.95
C ARG A 26 10.67 13.87 -24.30
N GLU A 27 11.32 12.71 -24.34
CA GLU A 27 11.96 12.19 -25.56
C GLU A 27 10.95 11.65 -26.58
N LYS A 28 9.77 11.21 -26.12
CA LYS A 28 8.67 10.70 -26.96
C LYS A 28 7.34 11.32 -26.55
N PRO A 29 7.04 12.55 -27.03
CA PRO A 29 5.77 13.21 -26.79
C PRO A 29 4.57 12.31 -27.15
N GLY A 30 3.54 12.33 -26.31
CA GLY A 30 2.37 11.44 -26.42
C GLY A 30 2.52 10.08 -25.71
N THR A 31 3.68 9.81 -25.08
CA THR A 31 3.78 8.68 -24.14
C THR A 31 2.95 8.96 -22.90
N ILE A 32 2.05 8.05 -22.55
CA ILE A 32 1.20 8.15 -21.36
C ILE A 32 1.71 7.13 -20.34
N ILE A 33 2.24 7.57 -19.20
CA ILE A 33 2.59 6.70 -18.07
C ILE A 33 1.31 6.20 -17.40
N ALA A 34 1.26 4.91 -17.05
CA ALA A 34 0.05 4.29 -16.54
C ALA A 34 0.31 3.16 -15.53
N GLY A 35 -0.75 2.60 -14.93
CA GLY A 35 -0.67 1.48 -13.98
C GLY A 35 0.26 1.78 -12.80
N ILE A 36 1.02 0.77 -12.36
CA ILE A 36 1.91 0.93 -11.20
C ILE A 36 3.01 2.00 -11.41
N SER A 37 3.43 2.25 -12.65
CA SER A 37 4.35 3.35 -12.95
C SER A 37 3.69 4.72 -12.79
N ALA A 38 2.39 4.85 -13.09
CA ALA A 38 1.64 6.07 -12.78
C ALA A 38 1.45 6.25 -11.27
N ALA A 39 1.22 5.17 -10.50
CA ALA A 39 1.16 5.25 -9.04
C ALA A 39 2.46 5.84 -8.45
N ALA A 40 3.62 5.47 -9.01
CA ALA A 40 4.90 6.09 -8.68
C ALA A 40 4.93 7.59 -9.02
N VAL A 41 4.46 8.00 -10.20
CA VAL A 41 4.40 9.42 -10.61
C VAL A 41 3.51 10.25 -9.68
N TRP A 42 2.38 9.70 -9.24
CA TRP A 42 1.46 10.35 -8.31
C TRP A 42 1.92 10.37 -6.85
N GLY A 43 2.98 9.64 -6.51
CA GLY A 43 3.40 9.48 -5.11
C GLY A 43 2.37 8.70 -4.26
N LEU A 44 1.66 7.76 -4.88
CA LEU A 44 0.78 6.83 -4.16
C LEU A 44 1.63 5.75 -3.50
N ASP A 45 1.25 5.30 -2.30
CA ASP A 45 1.99 4.30 -1.56
C ASP A 45 1.93 2.93 -2.25
N HIS A 46 3.08 2.30 -2.42
CA HIS A 46 3.22 0.92 -2.89
C HIS A 46 4.64 0.43 -2.66
N SER A 47 4.83 -0.88 -2.72
CA SER A 47 6.13 -1.49 -2.50
C SER A 47 7.11 -1.24 -3.66
N ALA A 48 8.32 -0.79 -3.35
CA ALA A 48 9.36 -0.53 -4.35
C ALA A 48 9.77 -1.77 -5.16
N TYR A 49 9.56 -2.99 -4.63
CA TYR A 49 9.89 -4.22 -5.34
C TYR A 49 9.07 -4.43 -6.63
N LEU A 50 7.88 -3.84 -6.73
CA LEU A 50 7.04 -3.88 -7.94
C LEU A 50 7.76 -3.26 -9.16
N HIS A 51 8.77 -2.42 -8.90
CA HIS A 51 9.59 -1.75 -9.92
C HIS A 51 10.98 -2.37 -10.09
N LYS A 52 11.28 -3.50 -9.42
CA LYS A 52 12.61 -4.13 -9.44
C LYS A 52 13.08 -4.51 -10.86
N SER A 53 12.15 -4.85 -11.75
CA SER A 53 12.43 -5.18 -13.15
C SER A 53 12.84 -3.98 -14.00
N GLY A 54 12.61 -2.75 -13.51
CA GLY A 54 12.79 -1.51 -14.27
C GLY A 54 11.78 -1.33 -15.42
N VAL A 55 10.75 -2.17 -15.50
CA VAL A 55 9.73 -2.08 -16.54
C VAL A 55 8.83 -0.87 -16.29
N ILE A 56 8.63 -0.06 -17.32
CA ILE A 56 7.69 1.08 -17.28
C ILE A 56 6.37 0.66 -17.91
N THR A 57 5.28 0.91 -17.20
CA THR A 57 3.92 0.72 -17.70
C THR A 57 3.46 1.98 -18.42
N ILE A 58 3.06 1.82 -19.69
CA ILE A 58 2.51 2.90 -20.51
C ILE A 58 1.13 2.52 -21.06
N ALA A 59 0.27 3.52 -21.23
CA ALA A 59 -1.02 3.38 -21.88
C ALA A 59 -0.93 3.67 -23.38
N LYS A 60 -1.71 2.95 -24.19
CA LYS A 60 -1.90 3.26 -25.62
C LYS A 60 -3.37 3.23 -26.03
N PRO A 61 -3.81 4.18 -26.88
CA PRO A 61 -5.17 4.22 -27.41
C PRO A 61 -5.43 3.24 -28.56
N TYR A 62 -4.37 2.72 -29.19
CA TYR A 62 -4.47 1.83 -30.35
C TYR A 62 -3.38 0.74 -30.29
N GLY A 63 -3.64 -0.35 -31.02
CA GLY A 63 -2.72 -1.47 -31.19
C GLY A 63 -2.89 -2.57 -30.13
N ASN A 64 -2.39 -3.77 -30.46
CA ASN A 64 -2.41 -4.90 -29.53
C ASN A 64 -1.34 -4.67 -28.43
N PRO A 65 -1.72 -4.49 -27.15
CA PRO A 65 -0.76 -4.28 -26.06
C PRO A 65 0.21 -5.46 -25.90
N ASN A 66 -0.19 -6.66 -26.34
CA ASN A 66 0.64 -7.87 -26.29
C ASN A 66 1.66 -7.97 -27.43
N ARG A 67 1.67 -7.04 -28.39
CA ARG A 67 2.69 -7.01 -29.45
C ARG A 67 3.95 -6.37 -28.87
N ALA A 68 4.75 -7.18 -28.18
CA ALA A 68 5.97 -6.77 -27.52
C ALA A 68 7.00 -6.29 -28.55
N THR A 69 7.30 -4.99 -28.55
CA THR A 69 8.41 -4.42 -29.34
C THR A 69 9.60 -4.02 -28.47
N HIS A 70 9.45 -4.02 -27.14
CA HIS A 70 10.53 -3.65 -26.21
C HIS A 70 10.32 -4.31 -24.84
N SER A 71 11.32 -5.04 -24.34
CA SER A 71 11.24 -5.84 -23.09
C SER A 71 11.05 -4.99 -21.83
N GLN A 72 11.48 -3.73 -21.85
CA GLN A 72 11.38 -2.80 -20.72
C GLN A 72 10.06 -2.00 -20.67
N LEU A 73 9.11 -2.28 -21.57
CA LEU A 73 7.83 -1.57 -21.63
C LEU A 73 6.66 -2.53 -21.51
N HIS A 74 5.92 -2.41 -20.41
CA HIS A 74 4.61 -3.02 -20.28
C HIS A 74 3.56 -2.06 -20.85
N ARG A 75 2.65 -2.58 -21.67
CA ARG A 75 1.64 -1.76 -22.36
C ARG A 75 0.26 -2.18 -21.93
N ILE A 76 -0.54 -1.20 -21.54
CA ILE A 76 -1.95 -1.39 -21.24
C ILE A 76 -2.81 -0.62 -22.23
N TYR A 77 -3.98 -1.18 -22.53
CA TYR A 77 -4.93 -0.57 -23.45
C TYR A 77 -5.77 0.49 -22.73
N LEU A 78 -5.74 1.71 -23.23
CA LEU A 78 -6.57 2.83 -22.79
C LEU A 78 -7.47 3.27 -23.95
N PRO A 79 -8.72 2.80 -24.04
CA PRO A 79 -9.57 3.11 -25.18
C PRO A 79 -9.71 4.62 -25.40
N ALA A 80 -9.86 5.07 -26.66
CA ALA A 80 -9.97 6.49 -27.00
C ALA A 80 -11.04 7.25 -26.17
N ARG A 81 -12.16 6.60 -25.86
CA ARG A 81 -13.23 7.15 -25.00
C ARG A 81 -12.81 7.43 -23.54
N HIS A 82 -11.69 6.86 -23.09
CA HIS A 82 -11.12 7.08 -21.75
C HIS A 82 -9.89 8.01 -21.79
N MET A 83 -9.63 8.70 -22.91
CA MET A 83 -8.53 9.67 -23.00
C MET A 83 -8.74 10.90 -22.12
N ASN A 84 -9.97 11.15 -21.65
CA ASN A 84 -10.27 12.14 -20.62
C ASN A 84 -9.61 11.83 -19.27
N HIS A 85 -9.14 10.59 -19.06
CA HIS A 85 -8.36 10.20 -17.88
C HIS A 85 -6.84 10.37 -18.08
N VAL A 86 -6.42 11.13 -19.08
CA VAL A 86 -5.01 11.47 -19.30
C VAL A 86 -4.80 12.91 -18.90
N THR A 87 -3.82 13.14 -18.04
CA THR A 87 -3.47 14.47 -17.52
C THR A 87 -1.96 14.69 -17.53
N MET A 88 -1.54 15.89 -17.16
CA MET A 88 -0.14 16.25 -16.99
C MET A 88 0.18 16.41 -15.51
N HIS A 89 1.20 15.70 -15.02
CA HIS A 89 1.69 15.83 -13.66
C HIS A 89 3.22 15.96 -13.69
N ASN A 90 3.77 17.07 -13.17
CA ASN A 90 5.22 17.34 -13.17
C ASN A 90 5.89 17.06 -14.53
N ASN A 91 5.35 17.64 -15.61
CA ASN A 91 5.80 17.45 -17.00
C ASN A 91 5.78 15.99 -17.51
N THR A 92 5.05 15.11 -16.83
CA THR A 92 4.85 13.72 -17.22
C THR A 92 3.38 13.53 -17.62
N GLN A 93 3.15 13.11 -18.86
CA GLN A 93 1.80 12.76 -19.31
C GLN A 93 1.44 11.39 -18.71
N VAL A 94 0.37 11.35 -17.92
CA VAL A 94 0.05 10.23 -17.03
C VAL A 94 -1.45 9.99 -16.97
N THR A 95 -1.87 8.75 -16.65
CA THR A 95 -3.27 8.49 -16.29
C THR A 95 -3.64 9.16 -14.98
N ASP A 96 -4.84 9.73 -14.85
CA ASP A 96 -5.34 10.30 -13.60
C ASP A 96 -5.43 9.27 -12.46
N PRO A 97 -5.65 9.68 -11.20
CA PRO A 97 -5.74 8.75 -10.07
C PRO A 97 -6.82 7.67 -10.27
N THR A 98 -8.00 8.03 -10.79
CA THR A 98 -9.10 7.08 -11.08
C THR A 98 -8.64 5.96 -12.01
N ARG A 99 -8.03 6.30 -13.14
CA ARG A 99 -7.56 5.29 -14.11
C ARG A 99 -6.35 4.53 -13.59
N THR A 100 -5.46 5.20 -12.85
CA THR A 100 -4.28 4.59 -12.22
C THR A 100 -4.69 3.50 -11.23
N LEU A 101 -5.65 3.79 -10.34
CA LEU A 101 -6.20 2.83 -9.39
C LEU A 101 -6.89 1.66 -10.09
N PHE A 102 -7.68 1.94 -11.14
CA PHE A 102 -8.33 0.89 -11.93
C PHE A 102 -7.31 -0.08 -12.54
N ASP A 103 -6.22 0.46 -13.11
CA ASP A 103 -5.17 -0.35 -13.71
C ASP A 103 -4.36 -1.12 -12.65
N CYS A 104 -3.99 -0.51 -11.52
CA CYS A 104 -3.29 -1.22 -10.44
C CYS A 104 -4.16 -2.34 -9.84
N GLY A 105 -5.42 -2.05 -9.51
CA GLY A 105 -6.32 -3.01 -8.88
C GLY A 105 -6.70 -4.20 -9.76
N ARG A 106 -6.48 -4.13 -11.09
CA ARG A 106 -6.73 -5.25 -12.01
C ARG A 106 -5.48 -6.02 -12.43
N THR A 107 -4.28 -5.52 -12.11
CA THR A 107 -3.00 -6.14 -12.51
C THR A 107 -2.19 -6.66 -11.34
N GLU A 108 -2.24 -6.00 -10.18
CA GLU A 108 -1.46 -6.38 -9.00
C GLU A 108 -2.25 -7.32 -8.08
N ALA A 109 -1.54 -8.03 -7.20
CA ALA A 109 -2.17 -8.79 -6.13
C ALA A 109 -2.89 -7.83 -5.16
N PHE A 110 -3.88 -8.35 -4.41
CA PHE A 110 -4.68 -7.52 -3.51
C PHE A 110 -3.81 -6.74 -2.51
N HIS A 111 -2.87 -7.40 -1.83
CA HIS A 111 -1.94 -6.75 -0.90
C HIS A 111 -1.01 -5.70 -1.53
N ASP A 112 -0.74 -5.77 -2.83
CA ASP A 112 0.07 -4.78 -3.53
C ASP A 112 -0.75 -3.59 -4.03
N ALA A 113 -1.99 -3.84 -4.48
CA ALA A 113 -2.90 -2.81 -4.94
C ALA A 113 -3.46 -1.99 -3.77
N PHE A 114 -3.75 -2.63 -2.63
CA PHE A 114 -4.46 -2.01 -1.52
C PHE A 114 -3.79 -0.74 -0.95
N PRO A 115 -2.45 -0.68 -0.76
CA PRO A 115 -1.74 0.56 -0.39
C PRO A 115 -1.95 1.72 -1.37
N VAL A 116 -2.05 1.44 -2.67
CA VAL A 116 -2.29 2.48 -3.69
C VAL A 116 -3.66 3.12 -3.48
N PHE A 117 -4.67 2.32 -3.14
CA PHE A 117 -6.04 2.78 -2.89
C PHE A 117 -6.15 3.54 -1.57
N GLU A 118 -5.56 3.01 -0.49
CA GLU A 118 -5.54 3.66 0.82
C GLU A 118 -4.89 5.06 0.73
N SER A 119 -3.71 5.14 0.11
CA SER A 119 -3.01 6.41 -0.05
C SER A 119 -3.75 7.40 -0.95
N ALA A 120 -4.40 6.92 -2.04
CA ALA A 120 -5.19 7.79 -2.90
C ALA A 120 -6.39 8.42 -2.17
N ILE A 121 -7.08 7.66 -1.31
CA ILE A 121 -8.17 8.16 -0.45
C ILE A 121 -7.61 9.14 0.57
N ARG A 122 -6.51 8.78 1.26
CA ARG A 122 -5.87 9.63 2.27
C ARG A 122 -5.40 10.97 1.70
N GLN A 123 -4.95 10.99 0.45
CA GLN A 123 -4.55 12.18 -0.29
C GLN A 123 -5.73 12.97 -0.91
N ASN A 124 -6.98 12.51 -0.72
CA ASN A 124 -8.19 13.07 -1.35
C ASN A 124 -8.08 13.18 -2.89
N SER A 125 -7.34 12.26 -3.51
CA SER A 125 -7.08 12.27 -4.96
C SER A 125 -8.13 11.49 -5.77
N VAL A 126 -9.00 10.74 -5.08
CA VAL A 126 -10.09 9.95 -5.67
C VAL A 126 -11.33 10.04 -4.79
N ASP A 127 -12.50 10.10 -5.43
CA ASP A 127 -13.78 9.88 -4.77
C ASP A 127 -14.19 8.41 -4.91
N SER A 128 -14.42 7.73 -3.79
CA SER A 128 -14.72 6.29 -3.79
C SER A 128 -16.02 5.95 -4.51
N THR A 129 -17.03 6.83 -4.44
CA THR A 129 -18.33 6.60 -5.09
C THR A 129 -18.19 6.71 -6.60
N ALA A 130 -17.60 7.80 -7.09
CA ALA A 130 -17.30 8.02 -8.51
C ALA A 130 -16.38 6.94 -9.07
N PHE A 131 -15.43 6.43 -8.28
CA PHE A 131 -14.58 5.31 -8.70
C PHE A 131 -15.36 4.01 -8.89
N LEU A 132 -16.30 3.70 -8.00
CA LEU A 132 -17.16 2.51 -8.13
C LEU A 132 -18.12 2.66 -9.33
N GLU A 133 -18.67 3.85 -9.56
CA GLU A 133 -19.43 4.18 -10.77
C GLU A 133 -18.58 3.98 -12.03
N TYR A 134 -17.34 4.47 -12.04
CA TYR A 134 -16.39 4.24 -13.12
C TYR A 134 -16.18 2.74 -13.40
N CYS A 135 -15.98 1.93 -12.35
CA CYS A 135 -15.83 0.47 -12.49
C CYS A 135 -17.10 -0.21 -13.03
N SER A 136 -18.28 0.37 -12.81
CA SER A 136 -19.57 -0.16 -13.30
C SER A 136 -19.82 0.12 -14.79
N GLN A 137 -19.15 1.13 -15.36
CA GLN A 137 -19.40 1.57 -16.74
C GLN A 137 -19.20 0.44 -17.76
N ALA A 138 -20.02 0.46 -18.80
CA ALA A 138 -19.88 -0.45 -19.92
C ALA A 138 -18.53 -0.22 -20.62
N TYR A 139 -17.83 -1.31 -20.93
CA TYR A 139 -16.58 -1.28 -21.69
C TYR A 139 -15.40 -0.49 -21.08
N VAL A 140 -15.40 -0.27 -19.75
CA VAL A 140 -14.30 0.37 -19.01
C VAL A 140 -13.00 -0.44 -19.04
N GLY A 141 -13.12 -1.78 -19.06
CA GLY A 141 -12.00 -2.69 -19.14
C GLY A 141 -12.34 -4.09 -18.63
N ARG A 142 -11.42 -5.04 -18.85
CA ARG A 142 -11.51 -6.39 -18.27
C ARG A 142 -11.23 -6.35 -16.78
N ASN A 143 -11.75 -7.35 -16.05
CA ASN A 143 -11.49 -7.55 -14.62
C ASN A 143 -11.90 -6.36 -13.74
N ARG A 144 -12.90 -5.57 -14.15
CA ARG A 144 -13.37 -4.37 -13.43
C ARG A 144 -13.88 -4.66 -12.02
N HIS A 145 -14.25 -5.90 -11.73
CA HIS A 145 -14.66 -6.35 -10.39
C HIS A 145 -13.49 -6.40 -9.40
N LEU A 146 -12.25 -6.53 -9.87
CA LEU A 146 -11.05 -6.53 -9.02
C LEU A 146 -10.80 -5.16 -8.36
N PRO A 147 -10.60 -4.05 -9.12
CA PRO A 147 -10.41 -2.74 -8.52
C PRO A 147 -11.64 -2.28 -7.70
N ALA A 148 -12.85 -2.65 -8.11
CA ALA A 148 -14.05 -2.39 -7.30
C ALA A 148 -14.01 -3.12 -5.94
N PHE A 149 -13.53 -4.36 -5.90
CA PHE A 149 -13.32 -5.08 -4.65
C PHE A 149 -12.28 -4.40 -3.75
N VAL A 150 -11.14 -3.96 -4.31
CA VAL A 150 -10.12 -3.21 -3.54
C VAL A 150 -10.72 -1.94 -2.94
N MET A 151 -11.41 -1.13 -3.75
CA MET A 151 -12.07 0.10 -3.30
C MET A 151 -13.12 -0.17 -2.22
N SER A 152 -13.89 -1.27 -2.32
CA SER A 152 -14.90 -1.61 -1.30
C SER A 152 -14.32 -1.84 0.09
N LYS A 153 -13.03 -2.22 0.17
CA LYS A 153 -12.29 -2.45 1.41
C LYS A 153 -11.54 -1.21 1.90
N ALA A 154 -11.08 -0.36 0.99
CA ALA A 154 -10.26 0.79 1.34
C ALA A 154 -11.06 1.88 2.08
N ARG A 155 -10.43 2.51 3.05
CA ARG A 155 -10.96 3.62 3.88
C ARG A 155 -9.98 4.79 4.01
N GLY A 156 -8.71 4.61 3.65
CA GLY A 156 -7.68 5.64 3.74
C GLY A 156 -7.21 5.95 5.16
N LEU A 157 -7.38 5.00 6.08
CA LEU A 157 -7.06 5.17 7.51
C LEU A 157 -5.61 4.79 7.85
N SER A 158 -4.98 3.94 7.04
CA SER A 158 -3.56 3.60 7.25
C SER A 158 -2.70 4.85 7.10
N GLU A 159 -1.65 5.04 7.89
CA GLU A 159 -0.81 6.24 7.79
C GLU A 159 0.25 6.13 6.69
N ASN A 160 0.64 4.90 6.34
CA ASN A 160 1.62 4.61 5.31
C ASN A 160 1.32 3.29 4.59
N GLY A 161 2.01 3.05 3.48
CA GLY A 161 1.84 1.85 2.67
C GLY A 161 2.17 0.54 3.37
N GLY A 162 3.05 0.56 4.38
CA GLY A 162 3.39 -0.61 5.18
C GLY A 162 2.20 -1.10 6.00
N GLU A 163 1.48 -0.19 6.65
CA GLU A 163 0.26 -0.49 7.41
C GLU A 163 -0.85 -1.00 6.49
N SER A 164 -1.07 -0.35 5.34
CA SER A 164 -2.06 -0.81 4.36
C SER A 164 -1.73 -2.20 3.84
N PHE A 165 -0.45 -2.47 3.55
CA PHE A 165 0.01 -3.78 3.10
C PHE A 165 -0.19 -4.83 4.20
N ALA A 166 0.13 -4.50 5.46
CA ALA A 166 -0.12 -5.35 6.61
C ALA A 166 -1.60 -5.68 6.78
N LEU A 167 -2.48 -4.68 6.69
CA LEU A 167 -3.92 -4.89 6.76
C LEU A 167 -4.43 -5.84 5.68
N ALA A 168 -3.94 -5.69 4.44
CA ALA A 168 -4.30 -6.57 3.35
C ALA A 168 -3.81 -8.01 3.58
N VAL A 169 -2.60 -8.20 4.09
CA VAL A 169 -2.06 -9.53 4.44
C VAL A 169 -2.81 -10.15 5.61
N ILE A 170 -3.15 -9.38 6.64
CA ILE A 170 -4.00 -9.82 7.77
C ILE A 170 -5.32 -10.38 7.25
N PHE A 171 -5.97 -9.65 6.33
CA PHE A 171 -7.21 -10.09 5.69
C PHE A 171 -7.00 -11.35 4.84
N GLU A 172 -5.94 -11.42 4.03
CA GLU A 172 -5.60 -12.59 3.21
C GLU A 172 -5.31 -13.85 4.03
N LEU A 173 -4.76 -13.70 5.24
CA LEU A 173 -4.48 -14.80 6.15
C LEU A 173 -5.75 -15.35 6.83
N GLY A 174 -6.89 -14.67 6.71
CA GLY A 174 -8.16 -15.10 7.32
C GLY A 174 -8.39 -14.57 8.73
N PHE A 175 -7.61 -13.59 9.17
CA PHE A 175 -7.90 -12.87 10.42
C PHE A 175 -9.05 -11.87 10.20
N PRO A 176 -9.87 -11.59 11.24
CA PRO A 176 -10.85 -10.52 11.20
C PRO A 176 -10.21 -9.17 10.86
N TRP A 177 -10.96 -8.35 10.14
CA TRP A 177 -10.56 -6.98 9.85
C TRP A 177 -10.46 -6.19 11.17
N PRO A 178 -9.29 -5.65 11.54
CA PRO A 178 -9.14 -4.87 12.76
C PRO A 178 -9.78 -3.48 12.63
N GLU A 179 -10.10 -2.86 13.75
CA GLU A 179 -10.23 -1.41 13.81
C GLU A 179 -8.85 -0.78 13.65
N GLN A 180 -8.75 0.30 12.86
CA GLN A 180 -7.49 0.96 12.57
C GLN A 180 -7.33 2.24 13.38
N GLN A 181 -6.09 2.59 13.71
CA GLN A 181 -5.75 3.90 14.30
C GLN A 181 -6.51 4.20 15.60
N VAL A 182 -6.70 3.17 16.43
CA VAL A 182 -7.51 3.25 17.66
C VAL A 182 -6.74 3.94 18.78
N GLU A 183 -7.38 4.91 19.43
CA GLU A 183 -6.81 5.64 20.56
C GLU A 183 -7.23 5.04 21.91
N PHE A 184 -6.23 4.67 22.71
CA PHE A 184 -6.38 4.29 24.10
C PHE A 184 -6.01 5.46 25.00
N THR A 185 -6.95 5.88 25.84
CA THR A 185 -6.68 6.83 26.92
C THR A 185 -6.06 6.09 28.10
N CYS A 186 -4.82 6.42 28.41
CA CYS A 186 -4.03 5.79 29.45
C CYS A 186 -3.61 6.76 30.55
N ILE A 187 -3.30 6.23 31.73
CA ILE A 187 -2.70 6.99 32.83
C ILE A 187 -1.21 6.66 32.87
N GLY A 188 -0.37 7.68 32.66
CA GLY A 188 1.08 7.57 32.71
C GLY A 188 1.60 7.31 34.13
N PRO A 189 2.87 6.94 34.28
CA PRO A 189 3.49 6.76 35.61
C PRO A 189 3.47 8.03 36.47
N ASP A 190 3.43 9.19 35.83
CA ASP A 190 3.30 10.53 36.40
C ASP A 190 1.86 10.87 36.84
N GLY A 191 0.90 9.96 36.65
CA GLY A 191 -0.52 10.19 36.88
C GLY A 191 -1.20 11.03 35.79
N ALA A 192 -0.47 11.46 34.76
CA ALA A 192 -1.02 12.26 33.68
C ALA A 192 -1.79 11.39 32.67
N ARG A 193 -2.87 11.94 32.12
CA ARG A 193 -3.58 11.31 30.99
C ARG A 193 -2.69 11.35 29.75
N LYS A 194 -2.45 10.19 29.14
CA LYS A 194 -1.67 10.02 27.91
C LYS A 194 -2.52 9.26 26.89
N VAL A 195 -2.62 9.76 25.67
CA VAL A 195 -3.30 9.07 24.57
C VAL A 195 -2.29 8.23 23.80
N ARG A 196 -2.60 6.95 23.57
CA ARG A 196 -1.80 6.02 22.78
C ARG A 196 -2.63 5.51 21.62
N ARG A 197 -2.21 5.85 20.40
CA ARG A 197 -2.80 5.32 19.18
C ARG A 197 -2.05 4.07 18.73
N VAL A 198 -2.79 3.04 18.36
CA VAL A 198 -2.27 1.77 17.82
C VAL A 198 -2.75 1.57 16.39
N ASP A 199 -1.97 0.87 15.57
CA ASP A 199 -2.28 0.71 14.15
C ASP A 199 -3.51 -0.17 13.94
N PHE A 200 -3.62 -1.26 14.71
CA PHE A 200 -4.68 -2.25 14.61
C PHE A 200 -5.20 -2.65 16.00
N ALA A 201 -6.52 -2.81 16.14
CA ALA A 201 -7.16 -3.36 17.33
C ALA A 201 -8.23 -4.40 16.98
N TRP A 202 -8.22 -5.52 17.71
CA TRP A 202 -9.24 -6.56 17.69
C TRP A 202 -9.94 -6.62 19.04
N TYR A 203 -11.24 -6.36 19.05
CA TYR A 203 -12.12 -6.56 20.19
C TYR A 203 -12.74 -7.96 20.08
N LEU A 204 -12.28 -8.88 20.90
CA LEU A 204 -12.65 -10.28 20.82
C LEU A 204 -13.98 -10.55 21.55
N PRO A 205 -14.77 -11.56 21.13
CA PRO A 205 -16.06 -11.87 21.76
C PRO A 205 -15.99 -12.23 23.25
N ASP A 206 -14.83 -12.67 23.74
CA ASP A 206 -14.58 -12.99 25.14
C ASP A 206 -14.16 -11.76 25.98
N GLY A 207 -14.23 -10.56 25.39
CA GLY A 207 -13.89 -9.29 26.04
C GLY A 207 -12.40 -8.93 26.00
N ARG A 208 -11.53 -9.80 25.45
CA ARG A 208 -10.11 -9.46 25.28
C ARG A 208 -9.92 -8.43 24.17
N ILE A 209 -8.93 -7.57 24.35
CA ILE A 209 -8.49 -6.59 23.36
C ILE A 209 -7.07 -6.95 22.92
N VAL A 210 -6.88 -7.27 21.65
CA VAL A 210 -5.54 -7.48 21.08
C VAL A 210 -5.21 -6.28 20.22
N VAL A 211 -4.01 -5.71 20.37
CA VAL A 211 -3.54 -4.62 19.51
C VAL A 211 -2.33 -5.06 18.70
N GLY A 212 -2.25 -4.59 17.46
CA GLY A 212 -1.13 -4.80 16.56
C GLY A 212 -0.44 -3.48 16.25
N GLU A 213 0.89 -3.45 16.35
CA GLU A 213 1.70 -2.31 15.90
C GLU A 213 2.72 -2.80 14.85
N LEU A 214 2.67 -2.19 13.66
CA LEU A 214 3.68 -2.39 12.63
C LEU A 214 4.90 -1.58 13.02
N ASP A 215 5.91 -2.28 13.53
CA ASP A 215 7.16 -1.64 13.89
C ASP A 215 7.97 -1.33 12.63
N GLY A 216 8.10 -0.04 12.33
CA GLY A 216 9.03 0.47 11.36
C GLY A 216 10.46 0.19 11.83
N GLN A 217 10.98 -0.99 11.50
CA GLN A 217 12.35 -1.45 11.81
C GLN A 217 13.46 -0.48 11.37
N GLN A 218 13.14 0.59 10.63
CA GLN A 218 14.04 1.73 10.40
C GLN A 218 14.63 2.33 11.68
N LYS A 219 14.00 2.17 12.85
CA LYS A 219 14.53 2.70 14.13
C LYS A 219 15.64 1.86 14.77
N TYR A 220 15.86 0.61 14.35
CA TYR A 220 16.83 -0.31 14.98
C TYR A 220 18.08 -0.57 14.13
N VAL A 221 18.02 -0.24 12.84
CA VAL A 221 19.09 -0.57 11.87
C VAL A 221 19.89 0.67 11.45
N ASP A 222 19.34 1.87 11.64
CA ASP A 222 20.01 3.13 11.32
C ASP A 222 20.38 3.92 12.59
N PRO A 223 21.67 3.95 12.99
CA PRO A 223 22.14 4.74 14.13
C PRO A 223 21.79 6.23 14.03
N SER A 224 21.61 6.79 12.82
CA SER A 224 21.24 8.18 12.62
C SER A 224 19.77 8.49 13.00
N MET A 225 18.91 7.47 13.01
CA MET A 225 17.48 7.58 13.36
C MET A 225 17.21 7.33 14.85
N THR A 226 18.22 6.90 15.62
CA THR A 226 18.13 6.76 17.09
C THR A 226 18.17 8.10 17.82
N GLY A 227 18.48 9.20 17.12
CA GLY A 227 18.64 10.53 17.72
C GLY A 227 19.72 10.55 18.81
N GLY A 228 20.70 9.65 18.75
CA GLY A 228 21.73 9.47 19.78
C GLY A 228 21.28 8.70 21.03
N ARG A 229 20.07 8.10 21.04
CA ARG A 229 19.59 7.26 22.16
C ARG A 229 20.24 5.88 22.12
N SER A 230 20.56 5.35 23.29
CA SER A 230 21.07 3.98 23.40
C SER A 230 19.97 2.97 23.06
N ILE A 231 20.36 1.80 22.55
CA ILE A 231 19.44 0.67 22.28
C ILE A 231 18.63 0.33 23.54
N ALA A 232 19.26 0.40 24.71
CA ALA A 232 18.59 0.16 26.00
C ALA A 232 17.44 1.13 26.28
N ALA A 233 17.60 2.42 25.94
CA ALA A 233 16.55 3.41 26.12
C ALA A 233 15.36 3.18 25.18
N ILE A 234 15.61 2.75 23.93
CA ILE A 234 14.55 2.42 22.98
C ILE A 234 13.73 1.21 23.46
N VAL A 235 14.41 0.18 23.96
CA VAL A 235 13.76 -1.02 24.52
C VAL A 235 12.92 -0.66 25.75
N GLU A 236 13.42 0.21 26.62
CA GLU A 236 12.66 0.64 27.81
C GLU A 236 11.45 1.49 27.42
N ASP A 237 11.59 2.44 26.50
CA ASP A 237 10.46 3.24 25.97
C ASP A 237 9.35 2.34 25.40
N GLU A 238 9.75 1.27 24.69
CA GLU A 238 8.83 0.33 24.08
C GLU A 238 8.11 -0.56 25.10
N ARG A 239 8.85 -0.98 26.13
CA ARG A 239 8.31 -1.71 27.26
C ARG A 239 7.31 -0.85 28.03
N GLU A 240 7.63 0.42 28.29
CA GLU A 240 6.72 1.37 28.94
C GLU A 240 5.45 1.58 28.10
N ARG A 241 5.58 1.76 26.78
CA ARG A 241 4.43 1.84 25.85
C ARG A 241 3.50 0.64 26.01
N SER A 242 4.06 -0.57 26.02
CA SER A 242 3.28 -1.81 26.13
C SER A 242 2.60 -1.90 27.50
N GLN A 243 3.31 -1.57 28.58
CA GLN A 243 2.74 -1.54 29.94
C GLN A 243 1.58 -0.56 30.09
N MET A 244 1.66 0.61 29.44
CA MET A 244 0.56 1.56 29.43
C MET A 244 -0.69 0.97 28.78
N LEU A 245 -0.55 0.33 27.62
CA LEU A 245 -1.68 -0.30 26.92
C LEU A 245 -2.34 -1.38 27.80
N TYR A 246 -1.55 -2.21 28.48
CA TYR A 246 -2.09 -3.22 29.40
C TYR A 246 -2.92 -2.60 30.54
N ARG A 247 -2.48 -1.47 31.12
CA ARG A 247 -3.24 -0.74 32.14
C ARG A 247 -4.56 -0.17 31.62
N CYS A 248 -4.70 -0.04 30.30
CA CYS A 248 -5.88 0.49 29.61
C CYS A 248 -6.84 -0.61 29.13
N GLY A 249 -6.65 -1.85 29.59
CA GLY A 249 -7.53 -2.98 29.27
C GLY A 249 -7.10 -3.77 28.03
N VAL A 250 -5.99 -3.40 27.37
CA VAL A 250 -5.40 -4.25 26.33
C VAL A 250 -4.94 -5.56 26.95
N SER A 251 -5.31 -6.68 26.34
CA SER A 251 -4.97 -8.03 26.79
C SER A 251 -3.68 -8.54 26.18
N ALA A 252 -3.37 -8.16 24.94
CA ALA A 252 -2.12 -8.53 24.25
C ALA A 252 -1.68 -7.44 23.27
N VAL A 253 -0.37 -7.19 23.19
CA VAL A 253 0.27 -6.28 22.24
C VAL A 253 1.13 -7.11 21.30
N VAL A 254 0.86 -7.03 20.00
CA VAL A 254 1.55 -7.79 18.95
C VAL A 254 2.39 -6.82 18.11
N ARG A 255 3.70 -6.86 18.31
CA ARG A 255 4.65 -6.09 17.51
C ARG A 255 5.19 -6.93 16.38
N PHE A 256 5.12 -6.43 15.16
CA PHE A 256 5.64 -7.13 13.99
C PHE A 256 6.36 -6.19 13.04
N ALA A 257 7.46 -6.68 12.49
CA ALA A 257 8.22 -5.97 11.47
C ALA A 257 7.54 -6.12 10.10
N PHE A 258 7.84 -5.22 9.17
CA PHE A 258 7.38 -5.39 7.79
C PHE A 258 7.82 -6.72 7.16
N ASP A 259 8.99 -7.23 7.52
CA ASP A 259 9.47 -8.54 7.06
C ASP A 259 8.63 -9.72 7.58
N ASP A 260 8.03 -9.61 8.78
CA ASP A 260 7.08 -10.61 9.28
C ASP A 260 5.82 -10.67 8.40
N VAL A 261 5.38 -9.49 7.93
CA VAL A 261 4.22 -9.33 7.03
C VAL A 261 4.51 -9.94 5.67
N VAL A 262 5.65 -9.60 5.06
CA VAL A 262 6.06 -10.13 3.75
C VAL A 262 6.21 -11.65 3.78
N ARG A 263 6.80 -12.20 4.86
CA ARG A 263 6.96 -13.66 5.03
C ARG A 263 5.68 -14.38 5.46
N ARG A 264 4.64 -13.64 5.88
CA ARG A 264 3.31 -14.11 6.30
C ARG A 264 3.28 -15.02 7.52
N ALA A 265 4.00 -16.14 7.50
CA ALA A 265 4.01 -17.13 8.58
C ALA A 265 4.46 -16.57 9.94
N PRO A 266 5.45 -15.65 10.04
CA PRO A 266 5.78 -15.02 11.32
C PRO A 266 4.64 -14.15 11.86
N LEU A 267 4.00 -13.34 11.01
CA LEU A 267 2.84 -12.53 11.38
C LEU A 267 1.67 -13.42 11.84
N GLU A 268 1.35 -14.45 11.06
CA GLU A 268 0.27 -15.39 11.39
C GLU A 268 0.48 -16.04 12.76
N ARG A 269 1.70 -16.55 13.01
CA ARG A 269 2.04 -17.15 14.30
C ARG A 269 1.85 -16.16 15.45
N LYS A 270 2.37 -14.94 15.32
CA LYS A 270 2.27 -13.90 16.35
C LYS A 270 0.81 -13.55 16.69
N LEU A 271 -0.05 -13.40 15.67
CA LEU A 271 -1.47 -13.09 15.89
C LEU A 271 -2.23 -14.26 16.51
N ARG A 272 -1.93 -15.51 16.10
CA ARG A 272 -2.51 -16.71 16.71
C ARG A 272 -2.10 -16.89 18.17
N GLU A 273 -0.82 -16.67 18.49
CA GLU A 273 -0.30 -16.74 19.86
C GLU A 273 -0.95 -15.69 20.77
N ALA A 274 -1.26 -14.50 20.23
CA ALA A 274 -2.03 -13.47 20.94
C ALA A 274 -3.54 -13.80 21.06
N GLY A 275 -3.99 -14.88 20.44
CA GLY A 275 -5.35 -15.37 20.48
C GLY A 275 -6.33 -14.62 19.56
N VAL A 276 -5.84 -13.96 18.51
CA VAL A 276 -6.70 -13.44 17.44
C VAL A 276 -7.28 -14.62 16.67
N PRO A 277 -8.62 -14.75 16.55
CA PRO A 277 -9.22 -15.86 15.84
C PRO A 277 -8.84 -15.78 14.35
N CYS A 278 -8.62 -16.93 13.72
CA CYS A 278 -8.27 -17.00 12.30
C CYS A 278 -9.16 -18.03 11.64
N GLY A 279 -9.93 -17.59 10.64
CA GLY A 279 -10.77 -18.44 9.82
C GLY A 279 -10.01 -18.99 8.61
N ALA A 280 -10.76 -19.58 7.68
CA ALA A 280 -10.23 -19.87 6.36
C ALA A 280 -9.91 -18.56 5.62
N PRO A 281 -8.82 -18.51 4.83
CA PRO A 281 -8.54 -17.39 3.95
C PRO A 281 -9.75 -17.01 3.09
N PRO A 282 -10.04 -15.70 2.90
CA PRO A 282 -11.14 -15.28 2.08
C PRO A 282 -10.91 -15.67 0.61
N VAL A 283 -11.99 -16.04 -0.10
CA VAL A 283 -11.92 -16.24 -1.54
C VAL A 283 -11.80 -14.87 -2.22
N LEU A 284 -10.57 -14.50 -2.58
CA LEU A 284 -10.33 -13.26 -3.31
C LEU A 284 -10.87 -13.38 -4.76
N PRO A 285 -11.50 -12.31 -5.29
CA PRO A 285 -11.84 -12.25 -6.70
C PRO A 285 -10.63 -12.49 -7.58
N GLN A 286 -10.80 -13.32 -8.61
CA GLN A 286 -9.73 -13.68 -9.54
C GLN A 286 -9.89 -12.95 -10.86
N PRO A 287 -8.78 -12.65 -11.58
CA PRO A 287 -8.87 -12.18 -12.95
C PRO A 287 -9.57 -13.24 -13.80
N HIS A 288 -10.39 -12.82 -14.76
CA HIS A 288 -10.90 -13.75 -15.74
C HIS A 288 -9.72 -14.38 -16.49
N GLY A 289 -9.72 -15.72 -16.59
CA GLY A 289 -8.73 -16.45 -17.35
C GLY A 289 -8.62 -15.89 -18.77
N ARG A 290 -7.39 -15.84 -19.31
CA ARG A 290 -7.17 -15.49 -20.72
C ARG A 290 -7.90 -16.55 -21.57
N ARG A 291 -9.08 -16.22 -22.08
CA ARG A 291 -9.63 -16.91 -23.26
C ARG A 291 -8.83 -16.49 -24.49
#